data_AF-A0A955X8Y0-F1
#
_entry.id   AF-A0A955X8Y0-F1
#
_cell.length_a   1.000
_cell.length_b   1.000
_cell.length_c   1.000
_cell.angle_alpha   90.00
_cell.angle_beta   90.00
_cell.angle_gamma   90.00
#
_symmetry.space_group_name_H-M   'P 1'
#
loop_
_entity.id
_entity.type
_entity.pdbx_description
1 polymer ?
#
loop_
_entity_poly.entity_id
_entity_poly.type
_entity_poly.pdbx_seq_one_letter_code
_entity_poly.pdbx_strand_id
1 'polypeptide(L)'
;MRVKTACILFALGLGGCAHGPAGDVAQASYDLCPGTSLTAAEANLGKAGYKLAPAPATPGTLETGWNEFETRQGDATGTSSLRVKVQGAEGGVRFSIWAADGAGEVRWDTLTPEQVKDDVARALLNRIRKDVCGAGSSPEFLTAG
;
A
#
# COMPACT_ATOMS: atom_id res chain seq x y z
N MET A 1 -28.71 -22.67 -2.90
CA MET A 1 -27.44 -23.34 -3.30
C MET A 1 -27.16 -23.05 -4.76
N ARG A 2 -25.91 -22.65 -5.05
CA ARG A 2 -25.16 -22.74 -6.32
C ARG A 2 -25.60 -21.81 -7.47
N VAL A 3 -24.92 -20.68 -7.65
CA VAL A 3 -23.62 -20.47 -8.36
C VAL A 3 -23.86 -20.25 -9.86
N LYS A 4 -23.62 -19.01 -10.33
CA LYS A 4 -23.30 -18.72 -11.72
C LYS A 4 -21.83 -18.29 -11.79
N THR A 5 -21.00 -19.30 -11.93
CA THR A 5 -19.62 -19.22 -12.41
C THR A 5 -19.64 -18.67 -13.83
N ALA A 6 -18.98 -17.53 -14.06
CA ALA A 6 -18.52 -17.14 -15.38
C ALA A 6 -16.99 -17.31 -15.40
N CYS A 7 -16.55 -18.51 -15.76
CA CYS A 7 -15.19 -18.76 -16.22
C CYS A 7 -15.07 -18.16 -17.62
N ILE A 8 -14.18 -17.19 -17.81
CA ILE A 8 -13.64 -16.88 -19.15
C ILE A 8 -12.24 -17.45 -19.19
N LEU A 9 -12.15 -18.62 -19.83
CA LEU A 9 -10.91 -19.23 -20.29
C LEU A 9 -10.39 -18.44 -21.49
N PHE A 10 -9.19 -17.89 -21.38
CA PHE A 10 -8.31 -17.70 -22.55
C PHE A 10 -7.04 -18.50 -22.28
N ALA A 11 -6.96 -19.66 -22.94
CA ALA A 11 -5.74 -20.44 -23.05
C ALA A 11 -5.04 -20.02 -24.33
N LEU A 12 -3.78 -19.60 -24.26
CA LEU A 12 -2.78 -19.65 -25.33
C LEU A 12 -1.42 -19.20 -24.76
N GLY A 13 -0.40 -20.06 -24.88
CA GLY A 13 1.01 -19.64 -24.80
C GLY A 13 1.86 -20.37 -23.75
N LEU A 14 2.49 -21.47 -24.17
CA LEU A 14 3.70 -22.00 -23.56
C LEU A 14 4.79 -20.92 -23.52
N GLY A 15 5.40 -20.69 -22.35
CA GLY A 15 6.63 -19.90 -22.25
C GLY A 15 6.74 -19.10 -20.96
N GLY A 16 7.24 -19.73 -19.91
CA GLY A 16 7.77 -19.06 -18.71
C GLY A 16 6.72 -18.33 -17.88
N CYS A 17 6.58 -18.71 -16.60
CA CYS A 17 6.04 -17.81 -15.59
C CYS A 17 7.06 -16.67 -15.40
N ALA A 18 7.10 -15.74 -16.35
CA ALA A 18 7.68 -14.43 -16.15
C ALA A 18 6.81 -13.77 -15.09
N HIS A 19 7.26 -13.86 -13.85
CA HIS A 19 6.81 -13.03 -12.76
C HIS A 19 7.20 -11.59 -13.11
N GLY A 20 6.41 -10.94 -13.99
CA GLY A 20 6.41 -9.50 -14.18
C GLY A 20 5.95 -8.80 -12.90
N PRO A 21 6.26 -7.51 -12.72
CA PRO A 21 6.73 -6.93 -11.47
C PRO A 21 5.61 -6.64 -10.47
N ALA A 22 4.94 -7.69 -9.98
CA ALA A 22 4.26 -7.60 -8.69
C ALA A 22 5.30 -7.36 -7.57
N GLY A 23 6.55 -7.83 -7.75
CA GLY A 23 7.62 -7.76 -6.76
C GLY A 23 7.90 -6.35 -6.22
N ASP A 24 8.10 -5.36 -7.09
CA ASP A 24 8.52 -4.02 -6.63
C ASP A 24 7.39 -3.26 -5.91
N VAL A 25 6.15 -3.36 -6.42
CA VAL A 25 4.97 -2.71 -5.81
C VAL A 25 4.55 -3.43 -4.52
N ALA A 26 4.60 -4.77 -4.52
CA ALA A 26 4.36 -5.59 -3.33
C ALA A 26 5.41 -5.35 -2.25
N GLN A 27 6.68 -5.25 -2.62
CA GLN A 27 7.78 -5.01 -1.68
C GLN A 27 7.79 -3.56 -1.16
N ALA A 28 7.42 -2.58 -1.99
CA ALA A 28 7.20 -1.19 -1.56
C ALA A 28 6.01 -1.03 -0.58
N SER A 29 5.09 -2.00 -0.58
CA SER A 29 4.03 -2.07 0.44
C SER A 29 4.56 -2.51 1.82
N TYR A 30 5.85 -2.90 1.92
CA TYR A 30 6.59 -3.26 3.13
C TYR A 30 7.84 -2.40 3.35
N ASP A 31 7.76 -1.12 3.04
CA ASP A 31 8.94 -0.27 3.16
C ASP A 31 9.30 0.06 4.62
N LEU A 32 10.60 0.07 4.88
CA LEU A 32 11.19 0.64 6.09
C LEU A 32 11.27 2.16 5.92
N CYS A 33 10.75 2.90 6.88
CA CYS A 33 11.03 4.31 7.11
C CYS A 33 12.20 4.43 8.09
N PRO A 34 13.46 4.48 7.63
CA PRO A 34 14.60 4.60 8.52
C PRO A 34 14.54 5.92 9.31
N GLY A 35 14.95 5.89 10.57
CA GLY A 35 14.99 7.06 11.46
C GLY A 35 13.61 7.61 11.88
N THR A 36 12.51 7.05 11.35
CA THR A 36 11.16 7.43 11.75
C THR A 36 10.74 6.58 12.96
N SER A 37 10.33 7.23 14.06
CA SER A 37 9.74 6.53 15.22
C SER A 37 8.23 6.33 15.03
N LEU A 38 7.62 5.43 15.82
CA LEU A 38 6.16 5.23 15.79
C LEU A 38 5.39 6.53 16.10
N THR A 39 5.85 7.30 17.09
CA THR A 39 5.24 8.59 17.44
C THR A 39 5.37 9.61 16.31
N ALA A 40 6.50 9.62 15.59
CA ALA A 40 6.66 10.49 14.42
C ALA A 40 5.73 10.06 13.27
N ALA A 41 5.63 8.75 13.00
CA ALA A 41 4.71 8.21 12.00
C ALA A 41 3.25 8.53 12.33
N GLU A 42 2.84 8.42 13.60
CA GLU A 42 1.52 8.81 14.08
C GLU A 42 1.23 10.29 13.82
N ALA A 43 2.18 11.17 14.17
CA ALA A 43 2.04 12.59 13.93
C ALA A 43 1.99 12.93 12.43
N ASN A 44 2.78 12.25 11.59
CA ASN A 44 2.78 12.45 10.15
C ASN A 44 1.46 12.02 9.51
N LEU A 45 0.95 10.83 9.86
CA LEU A 45 -0.34 10.33 9.41
C LEU A 45 -1.50 11.22 9.88
N GLY A 46 -1.45 11.70 11.13
CA GLY A 46 -2.42 12.67 11.65
C GLY A 46 -2.41 13.99 10.87
N LYS A 47 -1.23 14.53 10.54
CA LYS A 47 -1.09 15.74 9.69
C LYS A 47 -1.56 15.51 8.26
N ALA A 48 -1.36 14.32 7.72
CA ALA A 48 -1.83 13.94 6.39
C ALA A 48 -3.34 13.65 6.33
N GLY A 49 -4.04 13.72 7.48
CA GLY A 49 -5.50 13.59 7.56
C GLY A 49 -6.00 12.15 7.64
N TYR A 50 -5.12 11.18 7.96
CA TYR A 50 -5.54 9.80 8.15
C TYR A 50 -6.40 9.69 9.41
N LYS A 51 -7.50 8.96 9.30
CA LYS A 51 -8.26 8.51 10.46
C LYS A 51 -7.42 7.47 11.17
N LEU A 52 -6.86 7.80 12.33
CA LEU A 52 -6.13 6.84 13.15
C LEU A 52 -7.13 5.89 13.84
N ALA A 53 -6.81 4.60 13.91
CA ALA A 53 -7.59 3.68 14.71
C ALA A 53 -7.36 3.98 16.21
N PRO A 54 -8.35 3.74 17.09
CA PRO A 54 -8.12 3.78 18.53
C PRO A 54 -6.98 2.83 18.93
N ALA A 55 -6.35 3.12 20.07
CA ALA A 55 -5.09 2.52 20.52
C ALA A 55 -4.96 1.03 20.13
N PRO A 56 -3.86 0.65 19.44
CA PRO A 56 -3.75 -0.68 18.86
C PRO A 56 -3.69 -1.75 19.94
N ALA A 57 -4.28 -2.92 19.64
CA ALA A 57 -4.26 -4.08 20.53
C ALA A 57 -2.83 -4.62 20.77
N THR A 58 -1.86 -4.24 19.94
CA THR A 58 -0.46 -4.67 20.03
C THR A 58 0.45 -3.48 20.36
N PRO A 59 1.18 -3.51 21.48
CA PRO A 59 2.19 -2.49 21.79
C PRO A 59 3.22 -2.38 20.67
N GLY A 60 3.70 -1.16 20.39
CA GLY A 60 4.69 -0.94 19.32
C GLY A 60 4.11 -1.05 17.90
N THR A 61 2.79 -0.92 17.77
CA THR A 61 2.12 -0.77 16.47
C THR A 61 1.31 0.52 16.46
N LEU A 62 0.96 0.96 15.26
CA LEU A 62 0.03 2.04 14.95
C LEU A 62 -0.81 1.56 13.77
N GLU A 63 -2.10 1.85 13.77
CA GLU A 63 -2.97 1.42 12.69
C GLU A 63 -3.94 2.54 12.35
N THR A 64 -4.25 2.72 11.07
CA THR A 64 -5.29 3.65 10.64
C THR A 64 -6.64 2.93 10.63
N GLY A 65 -7.73 3.69 10.57
CA GLY A 65 -8.99 3.20 10.03
C GLY A 65 -8.93 3.09 8.50
N TRP A 66 -10.07 2.80 7.90
CA TRP A 66 -10.25 2.87 6.45
C TRP A 66 -10.25 4.33 5.98
N ASN A 67 -9.36 4.64 5.04
CA ASN A 67 -9.19 5.95 4.43
C ASN A 67 -9.42 5.83 2.93
N GLU A 68 -10.21 6.73 2.36
CA GLU A 68 -10.51 6.73 0.93
C GLU A 68 -9.49 7.56 0.17
N PHE A 69 -8.95 6.99 -0.89
CA PHE A 69 -8.00 7.62 -1.80
C PHE A 69 -8.62 7.69 -3.17
N GLU A 70 -8.92 8.91 -3.61
CA GLU A 70 -9.25 9.15 -5.00
C GLU A 70 -7.99 9.03 -5.85
N THR A 71 -8.12 8.30 -6.94
CA THR A 71 -7.08 8.09 -7.94
C THR A 71 -7.63 8.50 -9.30
N ARG A 72 -6.79 9.15 -10.10
CA ARG A 72 -7.15 9.62 -11.43
C ARG A 72 -6.16 9.10 -12.45
N GLN A 73 -6.68 8.55 -13.54
CA GLN A 73 -5.89 8.11 -14.68
C GLN A 73 -6.57 8.61 -15.95
N GLY A 74 -6.02 9.67 -16.54
CA GLY A 74 -6.70 10.42 -17.61
C GLY A 74 -8.05 10.95 -17.12
N ASP A 75 -9.13 10.58 -17.82
CA ASP A 75 -10.50 10.99 -17.48
C ASP A 75 -11.20 10.04 -16.50
N ALA A 76 -10.62 8.87 -16.21
CA ALA A 76 -11.18 7.93 -15.25
C ALA A 76 -10.79 8.28 -13.81
N THR A 77 -11.79 8.39 -12.94
CA THR A 77 -11.62 8.48 -11.48
C THR A 77 -12.01 7.16 -10.82
N GLY A 78 -11.26 6.78 -9.79
CA GLY A 78 -11.56 5.62 -8.97
C GLY A 78 -11.23 5.90 -7.51
N THR A 79 -11.97 5.29 -6.59
CA THR A 79 -11.74 5.44 -5.15
C THR A 79 -11.28 4.11 -4.58
N SER A 80 -10.16 4.11 -3.85
CA SER A 80 -9.65 2.96 -3.13
C SER A 80 -9.75 3.21 -1.63
N SER A 81 -10.36 2.29 -0.88
CA SER A 81 -10.40 2.36 0.57
C SER A 81 -9.25 1.55 1.16
N LEU A 82 -8.32 2.22 1.83
CA LEU A 82 -7.08 1.64 2.34
C LEU A 82 -6.92 1.81 3.84
N ARG A 83 -6.18 0.86 4.41
CA ARG A 83 -5.73 0.89 5.79
C ARG A 83 -4.23 0.71 5.85
N VAL A 84 -3.56 1.48 6.72
CA VAL A 84 -2.13 1.40 6.94
C VAL A 84 -1.87 0.89 8.35
N LYS A 85 -1.00 -0.11 8.47
CA LYS A 85 -0.42 -0.55 9.73
C LYS A 85 1.05 -0.19 9.76
N VAL A 86 1.51 0.40 10.84
CA VAL A 86 2.90 0.77 11.07
C VAL A 86 3.38 0.01 12.31
N GLN A 87 4.59 -0.55 12.25
CA GLN A 87 5.18 -1.33 13.32
C GLN A 87 6.61 -0.85 13.57
N GLY A 88 7.00 -0.81 14.85
CA GLY A 88 8.40 -0.57 15.21
C GLY A 88 9.30 -1.63 14.59
N ALA A 89 10.42 -1.20 14.02
CA ALA A 89 11.44 -2.08 13.47
C ALA A 89 12.83 -1.58 13.86
N GLU A 90 13.82 -2.46 13.76
CA GLU A 90 15.21 -2.03 13.94
C GLU A 90 15.55 -0.90 12.95
N GLY A 91 16.03 0.22 13.46
CA GLY A 91 16.38 1.40 12.66
C GLY A 91 15.21 2.29 12.21
N GLY A 92 13.96 2.03 12.61
CA GLY A 92 12.82 2.90 12.28
C GLY A 92 11.45 2.25 12.44
N VAL A 93 10.58 2.44 11.44
CA VAL A 93 9.27 1.76 11.37
C VAL A 93 9.08 1.09 10.03
N ARG A 94 8.36 -0.03 10.01
CA ARG A 94 7.86 -0.66 8.78
C ARG A 94 6.38 -0.38 8.66
N PHE A 95 5.88 -0.21 7.44
CA PHE A 95 4.44 -0.12 7.21
C PHE A 95 3.94 -1.21 6.28
N SER A 96 2.62 -1.40 6.28
CA SER A 96 1.90 -2.38 5.49
C SER A 96 0.54 -1.79 5.10
N ILE A 97 0.06 -2.11 3.91
CA ILE A 97 -1.17 -1.55 3.35
C ILE A 97 -2.16 -2.67 3.07
N TRP A 98 -3.41 -2.44 3.46
CA TRP A 98 -4.55 -3.28 3.11
C TRP A 98 -5.52 -2.48 2.27
N ALA A 99 -6.07 -3.11 1.25
CA ALA A 99 -7.19 -2.59 0.48
C ALA A 99 -8.47 -3.31 0.90
N ALA A 100 -9.58 -2.60 0.89
CA ALA A 100 -10.89 -3.23 0.92
C ALA A 100 -11.16 -3.81 -0.47
N ASP A 101 -11.44 -5.12 -0.53
CA ASP A 101 -12.06 -5.73 -1.68
C ASP A 101 -13.53 -6.07 -1.31
N GLY A 102 -14.40 -6.29 -2.30
CA GLY A 102 -15.81 -6.58 -2.02
C GLY A 102 -16.06 -7.84 -1.16
N ALA A 103 -15.02 -8.63 -0.86
CA ALA A 103 -15.06 -9.83 -0.02
C ALA A 103 -14.42 -9.62 1.37
N GLY A 104 -13.77 -8.49 1.64
CA GLY A 104 -13.13 -8.20 2.92
C GLY A 104 -11.90 -7.30 2.78
N GLU A 105 -10.83 -7.66 3.49
CA GLU A 105 -9.54 -6.98 3.41
C GLU A 105 -8.51 -7.86 2.73
N VAL A 106 -7.75 -7.26 1.81
CA VAL A 106 -6.68 -7.92 1.07
C VAL A 106 -5.41 -7.12 1.25
N ARG A 107 -4.28 -7.80 1.49
CA ARG A 107 -2.99 -7.12 1.61
C ARG A 107 -2.58 -6.61 0.25
N TRP A 108 -2.08 -5.39 0.18
CA TRP A 108 -1.73 -4.73 -1.07
C TRP A 108 -0.71 -5.53 -1.90
N ASP A 109 0.22 -6.24 -1.25
CA ASP A 109 1.20 -7.12 -1.90
C ASP A 109 0.64 -8.36 -2.57
N THR A 110 -0.61 -8.71 -2.26
CA THR A 110 -1.29 -9.87 -2.84
C THR A 110 -2.19 -9.49 -4.01
N LEU A 111 -2.32 -8.19 -4.31
CA LEU A 111 -3.10 -7.70 -5.44
C LEU A 111 -2.32 -7.87 -6.75
N THR A 112 -3.02 -8.27 -7.82
CA THR A 112 -2.40 -8.35 -9.15
C THR A 112 -2.26 -6.95 -9.78
N PRO A 113 -1.31 -6.75 -10.71
CA PRO A 113 -1.20 -5.51 -11.49
C PRO A 113 -2.48 -5.12 -12.26
N GLU A 114 -3.34 -6.10 -12.56
CA GLU A 114 -4.63 -5.84 -13.19
C GLU A 114 -5.66 -5.27 -12.21
N GLN A 115 -5.62 -5.73 -10.95
CA GLN A 115 -6.43 -5.18 -9.85
C GLN A 115 -5.93 -3.80 -9.41
N VAL A 116 -4.64 -3.54 -9.64
CA VAL A 116 -3.93 -2.36 -9.17
C VAL A 116 -3.18 -1.77 -10.35
N LYS A 117 -3.78 -0.77 -11.01
CA LYS A 117 -3.16 -0.11 -12.17
C LYS A 117 -1.79 0.45 -11.77
N ASP A 118 -0.70 -0.10 -12.30
CA ASP A 118 0.67 0.07 -11.80
C ASP A 118 1.09 1.54 -11.51
N ASP A 119 0.76 2.49 -12.39
CA ASP A 119 1.12 3.90 -12.17
C ASP A 119 0.35 4.55 -11.02
N VAL A 120 -0.93 4.21 -10.91
CA VAL A 120 -1.79 4.68 -9.82
C VAL A 120 -1.33 4.08 -8.51
N ALA A 121 -0.98 2.80 -8.52
CA ALA A 121 -0.44 2.07 -7.37
C ALA A 121 0.83 2.71 -6.85
N ARG A 122 1.79 2.95 -7.75
CA ARG A 122 3.07 3.56 -7.43
C ARG A 122 2.90 4.99 -6.90
N ALA A 123 2.02 5.78 -7.50
CA ALA A 123 1.71 7.13 -7.00
C ALA A 123 1.10 7.09 -5.59
N LEU A 124 0.18 6.16 -5.35
CA LEU A 124 -0.47 5.98 -4.05
C LEU A 124 0.50 5.47 -2.98
N LEU A 125 1.35 4.50 -3.31
CA LEU A 125 2.41 4.01 -2.43
C LEU A 125 3.41 5.12 -2.07
N ASN A 126 3.86 5.90 -3.06
CA ASN A 126 4.77 7.02 -2.81
C ASN A 126 4.14 8.08 -1.90
N ARG A 127 2.84 8.34 -2.07
CA ARG A 127 2.08 9.21 -1.18
C ARG A 127 2.02 8.65 0.24
N ILE A 128 1.57 7.40 0.42
CA ILE A 128 1.46 6.76 1.73
C ILE A 128 2.84 6.69 2.42
N ARG A 129 3.90 6.35 1.68
CA ARG A 129 5.27 6.36 2.19
C ARG A 129 5.68 7.73 2.69
N LYS A 130 5.40 8.80 1.93
CA LYS A 130 5.67 10.18 2.36
C LYS A 130 4.85 10.57 3.59
N ASP A 131 3.60 10.11 3.67
CA ASP A 131 2.70 10.38 4.79
C ASP A 131 3.12 9.61 6.06
N VAL A 132 3.66 8.40 5.95
CA VAL A 132 4.18 7.62 7.09
C VAL A 132 5.56 8.13 7.51
N CYS A 133 6.51 8.15 6.58
CA CYS A 133 7.91 8.47 6.86
C CYS A 133 8.13 9.99 7.06
N GLY A 134 7.21 10.84 6.62
CA GLY A 134 7.36 12.31 6.62
C GLY A 134 8.13 12.83 5.40
N ALA A 135 7.94 14.11 5.07
CA ALA A 135 8.50 14.74 3.87
C ALA A 135 10.04 14.83 3.82
N GLY A 136 10.74 14.45 4.89
CA GLY A 136 12.21 14.36 4.95
C GLY A 136 12.78 12.97 4.69
N SER A 137 11.94 11.97 4.40
CA SER A 137 12.31 10.55 4.33
C SER A 137 12.10 9.98 2.94
N SER A 138 12.37 10.78 1.90
CA SER A 138 12.67 10.17 0.61
C SER A 138 13.94 9.34 0.81
N PRO A 139 14.03 8.08 0.37
CA PRO A 139 15.35 7.54 0.09
C PRO A 139 15.98 8.53 -0.88
N GLU A 140 17.07 9.16 -0.49
CA GLU A 140 17.90 9.88 -1.44
C GLU A 140 18.21 8.86 -2.55
N PHE A 141 17.51 8.97 -3.68
CA PHE A 141 18.05 8.45 -4.92
C PHE A 141 19.32 9.27 -5.10
N LEU A 142 20.44 8.70 -4.65
CA LEU A 142 21.78 9.16 -4.93
C LEU A 142 21.77 9.57 -6.40
N THR A 143 21.88 10.87 -6.62
CA THR A 143 22.02 11.41 -7.97
C THR A 143 23.31 10.81 -8.49
N ALA A 144 23.20 9.95 -9.51
CA ALA A 144 24.37 9.50 -10.25
C ALA A 144 25.01 10.75 -10.87
N GLY A 145 26.30 10.94 -10.57
CA GLY A 145 27.13 12.00 -11.13
C GLY A 145 27.41 11.82 -12.62
#